data_AF-J7L7Q3-F1
#
_entry.id   AF-J7L7Q3-F1
#
_cell.length_a   1.000
_cell.length_b   1.000
_cell.length_c   1.000
_cell.angle_alpha   90.00
_cell.angle_beta   90.00
_cell.angle_gamma   90.00
#
_symmetry.space_group_name_H-M   'P 1'
#
loop_
_entity.id
_entity.type
_entity.pdbx_description
1 polymer ?
#
loop_
_entity_poly.entity_id
_entity_poly.type
_entity_poly.pdbx_seq_one_letter_code
_entity_poly.pdbx_strand_id
1 'polypeptide(L)'
;MAARDDVFTASGTESAPVPISAAAERVGGTARMLRYREALGLLPRTQDPPTGRGHRHRRFTEEDLRTIEVGLELEREFDIPPAALSFALRVLAEPEVLARVRAHGERLGRLTAAPTRALDFEKEKAMRLLRTRRPVPPSASNVPKTP
;
A
#
# COMPACT_ATOMS: atom_id res chain seq x y z
N MET A 1 24.94 22.51 -10.07
CA MET A 1 25.24 21.14 -9.62
C MET A 1 25.85 21.25 -8.23
N ALA A 2 25.01 21.31 -7.20
CA ALA A 2 25.41 21.38 -5.80
C ALA A 2 24.67 20.26 -5.08
N ALA A 3 25.36 19.14 -4.87
CA ALA A 3 24.87 18.04 -4.06
C ALA A 3 24.97 18.50 -2.59
N ARG A 4 23.81 18.69 -1.96
CA ARG A 4 23.72 18.75 -0.51
C ARG A 4 23.69 17.29 -0.04
N ASP A 5 24.84 16.83 0.45
CA ASP A 5 24.91 15.61 1.24
C ASP A 5 24.34 15.93 2.63
N ASP A 6 23.03 15.83 2.77
CA ASP A 6 22.38 15.80 4.08
C ASP A 6 22.69 14.44 4.72
N VAL A 7 23.79 14.40 5.47
CA VAL A 7 24.04 13.36 6.46
C VAL A 7 22.98 13.52 7.55
N PHE A 8 21.90 12.75 7.43
CA PHE A 8 20.93 12.59 8.51
C PHE A 8 21.62 11.81 9.64
N THR A 9 22.26 12.56 10.54
CA THR A 9 22.86 12.02 11.76
C THR A 9 21.72 11.52 12.65
N ALA A 10 21.32 10.27 12.45
CA ALA A 10 20.41 9.55 13.34
C ALA A 10 21.15 9.17 14.64
N SER A 11 21.57 10.16 15.41
CA SER A 11 21.93 9.99 16.82
C SER A 11 20.69 10.30 17.65
N GLY A 12 19.62 9.54 17.42
CA GLY A 12 18.50 9.43 18.35
C GLY A 12 18.81 8.25 19.25
N THR A 13 18.92 8.48 20.56
CA THR A 13 19.11 7.44 21.58
C THR A 13 18.21 6.24 21.29
N GLU A 14 18.76 5.15 20.75
CA GLU A 14 18.03 3.90 20.60
C GLU A 14 17.76 3.35 22.01
N SER A 15 16.60 3.71 22.55
CA SER A 15 16.11 3.16 23.81
C SER A 15 15.97 1.65 23.62
N ALA A 16 16.50 0.87 24.57
CA ALA A 16 16.42 -0.58 24.52
C ALA A 16 14.97 -1.05 24.31
N PRO A 17 14.72 -2.09 23.48
CA PRO A 17 13.37 -2.53 23.19
C PRO A 17 12.55 -2.88 24.43
N VAL A 18 11.34 -2.35 24.53
CA VAL A 18 10.51 -2.44 25.74
C VAL A 18 9.41 -3.51 25.64
N PRO A 19 8.97 -4.12 26.77
CA PRO A 19 7.77 -4.98 26.79
C PRO A 19 6.49 -4.19 26.46
N ILE A 20 5.42 -4.92 26.10
CA ILE A 20 4.11 -4.35 25.76
C ILE A 20 3.50 -3.45 26.85
N SER A 21 3.77 -3.71 28.14
CA SER A 21 3.27 -2.86 29.23
C SER A 21 3.92 -1.49 29.22
N ALA A 22 5.26 -1.45 29.17
CA ALA A 22 6.02 -0.20 29.06
C ALA A 22 5.75 0.53 27.73
N ALA A 23 5.58 -0.22 26.63
CA ALA A 23 5.14 0.35 25.36
C ALA A 23 3.78 1.04 25.48
N ALA A 24 2.81 0.39 26.14
CA ALA A 24 1.47 0.94 26.35
C ALA A 24 1.51 2.24 27.18
N GLU A 25 2.33 2.29 28.23
CA GLU A 25 2.52 3.50 29.03
C GLU A 25 3.09 4.64 28.20
N ARG A 26 4.10 4.38 27.35
CA ARG A 26 4.73 5.39 26.50
C ARG A 26 3.77 6.00 25.48
N VAL A 27 2.92 5.18 24.84
CA VAL A 27 1.95 5.65 23.84
C VAL A 27 0.62 6.11 24.43
N GLY A 28 0.52 6.23 25.77
CA GLY A 28 -0.68 6.70 26.45
C GLY A 28 -1.89 5.75 26.36
N GLY A 29 -1.65 4.43 26.28
CA GLY A 29 -2.69 3.41 26.11
C GLY A 29 -2.63 2.28 27.12
N THR A 30 -3.30 1.17 26.82
CA THR A 30 -3.28 -0.04 27.67
C THR A 30 -2.65 -1.23 26.94
N ALA A 31 -2.06 -2.17 27.68
CA ALA A 31 -1.53 -3.39 27.09
C ALA A 31 -2.63 -4.20 26.37
N ARG A 32 -3.88 -4.13 26.84
CA ARG A 32 -5.04 -4.75 26.16
C ARG A 32 -5.30 -4.09 24.80
N MET A 33 -5.25 -2.76 24.73
CA MET A 33 -5.39 -2.00 23.49
C MET A 33 -4.30 -2.41 22.49
N LEU A 34 -3.03 -2.46 22.90
CA LEU A 34 -1.94 -2.86 22.00
C LEU A 34 -2.10 -4.30 21.48
N ARG A 35 -2.53 -5.26 22.31
CA ARG A 35 -2.83 -6.63 21.85
C ARG A 35 -3.98 -6.67 20.85
N TYR A 36 -5.02 -5.88 21.06
CA TYR A 36 -6.12 -5.79 20.11
C TYR A 36 -5.65 -5.27 18.75
N ARG A 37 -4.82 -4.22 18.75
CA ARG A 37 -4.20 -3.67 17.54
C ARG A 37 -3.26 -4.65 16.85
N GLU A 38 -2.50 -5.43 17.63
CA GLU A 38 -1.66 -6.50 17.11
C GLU A 38 -2.48 -7.55 16.36
N ALA A 39 -3.61 -7.99 16.93
CA ALA A 39 -4.52 -8.93 16.28
C ALA A 39 -5.11 -8.38 14.97
N LEU A 40 -5.21 -7.05 14.84
CA LEU A 40 -5.64 -6.37 13.62
C LEU A 40 -4.50 -6.10 12.62
N GLY A 41 -3.26 -6.49 12.93
CA GLY A 41 -2.09 -6.22 12.08
C GLY A 41 -1.65 -4.76 12.04
N LEU A 42 -2.04 -3.95 13.03
CA LEU A 42 -1.72 -2.51 13.11
C LEU A 42 -0.41 -2.20 13.83
N LEU A 43 0.30 -3.24 14.27
CA LEU A 43 1.59 -3.09 14.93
C LEU A 43 2.68 -3.63 14.00
N PRO A 44 3.88 -3.01 13.97
CA PRO A 44 5.00 -3.48 13.13
C PRO A 44 5.32 -4.94 13.40
N ARG A 45 5.87 -5.66 12.42
CA ARG A 45 6.40 -7.00 12.69
C ARG A 45 7.74 -6.84 13.40
N THR A 46 7.78 -7.08 14.72
CA THR A 46 9.06 -7.04 15.46
C THR A 46 10.02 -8.06 14.84
N GLN A 47 11.27 -7.65 14.62
CA GLN A 47 12.23 -8.30 13.72
C GLN A 47 12.73 -9.71 14.11
N ASP A 48 12.21 -10.36 15.15
CA ASP A 48 12.64 -11.71 15.51
C ASP A 48 11.58 -12.77 15.17
N PRO A 49 11.72 -13.52 14.06
CA PRO A 49 11.03 -14.78 13.91
C PRO A 49 11.45 -15.72 15.06
N PRO A 50 10.52 -16.43 15.71
CA PRO A 50 10.82 -17.27 16.86
C PRO A 50 11.60 -18.51 16.42
N THR A 51 12.93 -18.41 16.37
CA THR A 51 13.83 -19.56 16.34
C THR A 51 13.99 -20.11 17.77
N GLY A 52 12.90 -20.64 18.33
CA GLY A 52 12.95 -21.27 19.65
C GLY A 52 11.59 -21.63 20.23
N ARG A 53 11.53 -22.80 20.88
CA ARG A 53 10.39 -23.32 21.63
C ARG A 53 10.11 -22.38 22.83
N GLY A 54 9.30 -21.35 22.61
CA GLY A 54 8.83 -20.44 23.64
C GLY A 54 8.16 -19.19 23.07
N HIS A 55 7.04 -18.78 23.67
CA HIS A 55 6.41 -17.49 23.43
C HIS A 55 7.37 -16.37 23.91
N ARG A 56 8.32 -15.95 23.08
CA ARG A 56 9.11 -14.75 23.39
C ARG A 56 8.14 -13.58 23.46
N HIS A 57 8.06 -12.96 24.63
CA HIS A 57 7.26 -11.75 24.83
C HIS A 57 7.77 -10.67 23.87
N ARG A 58 6.86 -10.15 23.07
CA ARG A 58 7.16 -9.14 22.06
C ARG A 58 7.86 -7.92 22.67
N ARG A 59 8.86 -7.42 21.94
CA ARG A 59 9.59 -6.20 22.27
C ARG A 59 9.27 -5.10 21.25
N PHE A 60 9.24 -3.86 21.72
CA PHE A 60 8.93 -2.69 20.90
C PHE A 60 10.14 -1.77 20.89
N THR A 61 10.68 -1.51 19.70
CA THR A 61 11.73 -0.50 19.50
C THR A 61 11.12 0.89 19.57
N GLU A 62 11.96 1.93 19.64
CA GLU A 62 11.49 3.31 19.56
C GLU A 62 10.82 3.62 18.20
N GLU A 63 11.29 2.98 17.13
CA GLU A 63 10.64 3.07 15.81
C GLU A 63 9.26 2.41 15.80
N ASP A 64 9.10 1.29 16.51
CA ASP A 64 7.80 0.65 16.66
C ASP A 64 6.81 1.58 17.39
N LEU A 65 7.27 2.26 18.45
CA LEU A 65 6.44 3.19 19.22
C LEU A 65 5.98 4.37 18.37
N ARG A 66 6.89 5.00 17.62
CA ARG A 66 6.53 6.08 16.67
C ARG A 66 5.51 5.60 15.64
N THR A 67 5.67 4.38 15.12
CA THR A 67 4.73 3.81 14.15
C THR A 67 3.34 3.61 14.76
N ILE A 68 3.27 3.15 16.02
CA ILE A 68 2.02 2.99 16.76
C ILE A 68 1.36 4.36 16.99
N GLU A 69 2.13 5.38 17.37
CA GLU A 69 1.65 6.74 17.60
C GLU A 69 1.01 7.34 16.34
N VAL A 70 1.65 7.19 15.18
CA VAL A 70 1.07 7.61 13.89
C VAL A 70 -0.28 6.94 13.63
N GLY A 71 -0.39 5.63 13.90
CA GLY A 71 -1.66 4.92 13.76
C GLY A 71 -2.75 5.44 14.73
N LEU A 72 -2.38 5.77 15.96
CA LEU A 72 -3.30 6.37 16.95
C LEU A 72 -3.69 7.80 16.59
N GLU A 73 -2.83 8.54 15.93
CA GLU A 73 -3.13 9.87 15.40
C GLU A 73 -4.15 9.80 14.27
N LEU A 74 -3.95 8.93 13.27
CA LEU A 74 -4.91 8.72 12.19
C LEU A 74 -6.31 8.35 12.70
N GLU A 75 -6.38 7.47 13.70
CA GLU A 75 -7.66 7.07 14.29
C GLU A 75 -8.38 8.23 14.97
N ARG A 76 -7.64 9.11 15.67
CA ARG A 76 -8.22 10.29 16.31
C ARG A 76 -8.60 11.37 15.31
N GLU A 77 -7.73 11.64 14.33
CA GLU A 77 -7.94 12.70 13.34
C GLU A 77 -9.15 12.40 12.45
N PHE A 78 -9.30 11.15 12.01
CA PHE A 78 -10.41 10.75 11.14
C PHE A 78 -11.61 10.18 11.89
N ASP A 79 -11.57 10.14 13.23
CA ASP A 79 -12.61 9.56 14.09
C ASP A 79 -13.02 8.15 13.63
N ILE A 80 -12.02 7.29 13.42
CA ILE A 80 -12.23 5.92 12.94
C ILE A 80 -11.81 4.88 13.99
N PRO A 81 -12.54 3.74 14.10
CA PRO A 81 -12.10 2.66 14.96
C PRO A 81 -10.86 1.95 14.38
N PRO A 82 -10.05 1.26 15.20
CA PRO A 82 -8.86 0.54 14.73
C PRO A 82 -9.15 -0.46 13.60
N ALA A 83 -10.30 -1.14 13.65
CA ALA A 83 -10.70 -2.09 12.62
C ALA A 83 -10.90 -1.43 11.24
N ALA A 84 -11.35 -0.17 11.20
CA ALA A 84 -11.50 0.58 9.95
C ALA A 84 -10.14 0.96 9.36
N LEU A 85 -9.18 1.36 10.20
CA LEU A 85 -7.80 1.61 9.76
C LEU A 85 -7.15 0.33 9.21
N SER A 86 -7.31 -0.79 9.91
CA SER A 86 -6.82 -2.11 9.46
C SER A 86 -7.42 -2.50 8.11
N PHE A 87 -8.73 -2.31 7.94
CA PHE A 87 -9.40 -2.55 6.67
C PHE A 87 -8.91 -1.60 5.56
N ALA A 88 -8.67 -0.32 5.86
CA ALA A 88 -8.12 0.63 4.89
C ALA A 88 -6.72 0.21 4.40
N LEU A 89 -5.83 -0.22 5.29
CA LEU A 89 -4.53 -0.77 4.91
C LEU A 89 -4.67 -2.02 4.04
N ARG A 90 -5.62 -2.90 4.38
CA ARG A 90 -5.95 -4.07 3.56
C ARG A 90 -6.43 -3.69 2.16
N VAL A 91 -7.29 -2.68 2.05
CA VAL A 91 -7.77 -2.14 0.76
C VAL A 91 -6.59 -1.65 -0.08
N LEU A 92 -5.58 -1.03 0.53
CA LEU A 92 -4.38 -0.58 -0.18
C LEU A 92 -3.44 -1.72 -0.57
N ALA A 93 -3.36 -2.78 0.23
CA ALA A 93 -2.44 -3.91 0.02
C ALA A 93 -2.99 -4.98 -0.95
N GLU A 94 -4.31 -5.20 -0.98
CA GLU A 94 -4.96 -6.27 -1.76
C GLU A 94 -5.69 -5.69 -2.99
N PRO A 95 -5.19 -5.88 -4.22
CA PRO A 95 -5.78 -5.29 -5.43
C PRO A 95 -7.24 -5.69 -5.69
N GLU A 96 -7.61 -6.93 -5.36
CA GLU A 96 -9.00 -7.39 -5.51
C GLU A 96 -9.95 -6.68 -4.55
N VAL A 97 -9.53 -6.45 -3.31
CA VAL A 97 -10.32 -5.72 -2.31
C VAL A 97 -10.48 -4.27 -2.74
N LEU A 98 -9.40 -3.63 -3.21
CA LEU A 98 -9.44 -2.28 -3.76
C LEU A 98 -10.47 -2.15 -4.89
N ALA A 99 -10.45 -3.06 -5.86
CA ALA A 99 -11.36 -3.03 -7.00
C ALA A 99 -12.82 -3.15 -6.57
N ARG A 100 -13.12 -4.03 -5.60
CA ARG A 100 -14.49 -4.23 -5.08
C ARG A 100 -14.98 -3.02 -4.29
N VAL A 101 -14.14 -2.45 -3.40
CA VAL A 101 -14.50 -1.25 -2.62
C VAL A 101 -14.70 -0.04 -3.53
N ARG A 102 -13.85 0.14 -4.55
CA ARG A 102 -14.04 1.18 -5.57
C ARG A 102 -15.35 1.01 -6.33
N ALA A 103 -15.63 -0.18 -6.84
CA ALA A 103 -16.88 -0.44 -7.56
C ALA A 103 -18.11 -0.19 -6.69
N HIS A 104 -18.04 -0.49 -5.40
CA HIS A 104 -19.10 -0.15 -4.46
C HIS A 104 -19.23 1.37 -4.26
N GLY A 105 -18.11 2.10 -4.09
CA GLY A 105 -18.11 3.56 -3.97
C GLY A 105 -18.62 4.28 -5.22
N GLU A 106 -18.35 3.75 -6.42
CA GLU A 106 -18.92 4.22 -7.68
C GLU A 106 -20.46 4.07 -7.69
N ARG A 107 -20.98 2.90 -7.28
CA ARG A 107 -22.43 2.67 -7.19
C ARG A 107 -23.12 3.55 -6.16
N LEU A 108 -22.42 3.88 -5.07
CA LEU A 108 -22.91 4.82 -4.06
C LEU A 108 -22.82 6.30 -4.51
N GLY A 109 -22.22 6.58 -5.68
CA GLY A 109 -21.97 7.95 -6.14
C GLY A 109 -20.94 8.71 -5.30
N ARG A 110 -20.16 8.01 -4.47
CA ARG A 110 -19.13 8.60 -3.59
C ARG A 110 -17.77 8.73 -4.26
N LEU A 111 -17.53 7.92 -5.29
CA LEU A 111 -16.32 7.95 -6.09
C LEU A 111 -16.69 8.19 -7.56
N THR A 112 -15.96 9.07 -8.22
CA THR A 112 -15.99 9.15 -9.68
C THR A 112 -15.32 7.91 -10.26
N ALA A 113 -15.90 7.34 -11.33
CA ALA A 113 -15.29 6.22 -12.03
C ALA A 113 -13.84 6.55 -12.41
N ALA A 114 -12.93 5.60 -12.18
CA ALA A 114 -11.51 5.84 -12.41
C ALA A 114 -11.25 6.30 -13.87
N PRO A 115 -10.50 7.41 -14.08
CA PRO A 115 -10.24 7.96 -15.42
C PRO A 115 -9.47 7.00 -16.34
N THR A 116 -8.87 5.94 -15.78
CA THR A 116 -8.22 4.87 -16.55
C THR A 116 -9.17 4.22 -17.55
N ARG A 117 -10.48 4.08 -17.23
CA ARG A 117 -11.46 3.57 -18.22
C ARG A 117 -11.63 4.50 -19.42
N ALA A 118 -11.52 5.82 -19.23
CA ALA A 118 -11.56 6.78 -20.32
C ALA A 118 -10.27 6.71 -21.18
N LEU A 119 -9.10 6.57 -20.53
CA LEU A 119 -7.81 6.42 -21.21
C LEU A 119 -7.70 5.09 -21.97
N ASP A 120 -8.25 4.00 -21.43
CA ASP A 120 -8.29 2.69 -22.10
C ASP A 120 -9.17 2.75 -23.36
N PHE A 121 -10.32 3.43 -23.28
CA PHE A 121 -11.19 3.64 -24.44
C PHE A 121 -10.51 4.50 -25.52
N GLU A 122 -9.80 5.56 -25.15
CA GLU A 122 -9.02 6.39 -26.07
C GLU A 122 -7.89 5.59 -26.73
N LYS A 123 -7.19 4.76 -25.95
CA LYS A 123 -6.15 3.85 -26.43
C LYS A 123 -6.70 2.83 -27.42
N GLU A 124 -7.83 2.18 -27.10
CA GLU A 124 -8.50 1.25 -28.01
C GLU A 124 -8.95 1.92 -29.31
N LYS A 125 -9.50 3.13 -29.23
CA LYS A 125 -9.88 3.94 -30.39
C LYS A 125 -8.67 4.25 -31.28
N ALA A 126 -7.55 4.67 -30.67
CA ALA A 126 -6.30 4.94 -31.39
C ALA A 126 -5.77 3.67 -32.08
N MET A 127 -5.77 2.53 -31.39
CA MET A 127 -5.34 1.25 -31.95
C MET A 127 -6.22 0.77 -33.10
N ARG A 128 -7.54 1.01 -33.03
CA ARG A 128 -8.47 0.73 -34.13
C ARG A 128 -8.14 1.57 -35.35
N LEU A 129 -7.90 2.88 -35.18
CA LEU A 129 -7.56 3.79 -36.27
C LEU A 129 -6.22 3.43 -36.96
N LEU A 130 -5.23 2.97 -36.20
CA LEU A 130 -3.95 2.50 -36.74
C LEU A 130 -4.11 1.22 -37.58
N ARG A 131 -4.98 0.29 -37.16
CA ARG A 131 -5.28 -0.94 -37.91
C ARG A 131 -5.99 -0.65 -39.23
N THR A 132 -6.91 0.32 -39.26
CA THR A 132 -7.63 0.70 -40.49
C THR A 132 -6.75 1.43 -41.50
N ARG A 133 -5.63 2.04 -41.07
CA ARG A 133 -4.69 2.77 -41.94
C ARG A 133 -3.58 1.91 -42.54
N ARG A 134 -3.47 0.62 -42.20
CA ARG A 134 -2.43 -0.25 -42.77
C ARG A 134 -2.75 -0.54 -44.25
N PRO A 135 -1.96 -0.06 -45.22
CA PRO A 135 -2.20 -0.36 -46.63
C PRO A 135 -1.90 -1.85 -46.87
N VAL A 136 -2.79 -2.53 -47.61
CA VAL A 136 -2.53 -3.88 -48.13
C VAL A 136 -1.32 -3.78 -49.08
N PRO A 137 -0.23 -4.53 -48.86
CA PRO A 137 0.89 -4.50 -49.81
C PRO A 137 0.41 -5.07 -51.16
N PRO A 138 0.75 -4.46 -52.30
CA PRO A 138 0.39 -5.00 -53.60
C PRO A 138 1.06 -6.36 -53.80
N SER A 139 0.26 -7.35 -54.16
CA SER A 139 0.66 -8.71 -54.48
C SER A 139 1.67 -8.72 -55.64
N ALA A 140 2.85 -9.29 -55.39
CA ALA A 140 3.85 -9.55 -56.42
C ALA A 140 3.41 -10.73 -57.29
N SER A 141 3.05 -10.48 -58.55
CA SER A 141 3.12 -11.50 -59.62
C SER A 141 2.88 -10.86 -60.99
N ASN A 142 3.95 -10.58 -61.72
CA ASN A 142 4.00 -10.86 -63.15
C ASN A 142 5.46 -10.88 -63.60
N VAL A 143 5.98 -12.09 -63.74
CA VAL A 143 7.28 -12.38 -64.37
C VAL A 143 7.02 -12.55 -65.87
N PRO A 144 7.61 -11.73 -66.77
CA PRO A 144 7.57 -12.04 -68.19
C PRO A 144 8.61 -13.11 -68.53
N LYS A 145 8.13 -14.15 -69.22
CA LYS A 145 8.90 -15.20 -69.87
C LYS A 145 9.41 -14.67 -71.22
N THR A 146 10.71 -14.68 -71.45
CA THR A 146 11.33 -14.30 -72.74
C THR A 146 11.75 -15.58 -73.48
N PRO A 147 11.58 -15.66 -74.83
CA PRO A 147 11.85 -16.85 -75.63
C PRO A 147 13.34 -17.23 -75.72
#